data_AF-A0A5M8PTD5-F1
#
_entry.id   AF-A0A5M8PTD5-F1
#
_cell.length_a   1.000
_cell.length_b   1.000
_cell.length_c   1.000
_cell.angle_alpha   90.00
_cell.angle_beta   90.00
_cell.angle_gamma   90.00
#
_symmetry.space_group_name_H-M   'P 1'
#
loop_
_entity.id
_entity.type
_entity.pdbx_description
1 polymer ?
#
loop_
_entity_poly.entity_id
_entity_poly.type
_entity_poly.pdbx_seq_one_letter_code
_entity_poly.pdbx_strand_id
1 'polypeptide(L)'
;MAIGDTTLHMPAVLSNPPPSVRNDTSITGALSHIYRDARLQKARVVFGSRLAGPAERRRAIDSQSTTIHGVSVPPRPTEPDNCCMSGCVNCVWDVYRDDLEEWAGKRREADMRGARARMEAAKDVDGSMDDDGGGSETNWDGGKIGSGGGGEAGMEGLFEGVPVGIREFMRTEKRLKERHKREGTLGG
;
A
#
# COMPACT_ATOMS: atom_id res chain seq x y z
N MET A 1 40.23 57.64 -79.66
CA MET A 1 40.10 56.17 -79.80
C MET A 1 40.58 55.55 -78.49
N ALA A 2 39.88 54.69 -77.75
CA ALA A 2 38.55 54.12 -77.80
C ALA A 2 38.15 53.81 -76.34
N ILE A 3 36.90 54.09 -75.98
CA ILE A 3 36.31 53.72 -74.68
C ILE A 3 35.81 52.28 -74.78
N GLY A 4 36.38 51.39 -73.97
CA GLY A 4 36.03 49.97 -73.92
C GLY A 4 35.04 49.70 -72.78
N ASP A 5 33.79 49.51 -73.17
CA ASP A 5 32.64 49.14 -72.34
C ASP A 5 32.84 47.74 -71.75
N THR A 6 32.84 47.59 -70.42
CA THR A 6 32.96 46.28 -69.76
C THR A 6 31.70 46.00 -68.96
N THR A 7 30.80 45.26 -69.59
CA THR A 7 29.53 44.76 -69.05
C THR A 7 29.79 43.75 -67.93
N LEU A 8 29.26 44.01 -66.74
CA LEU A 8 29.25 43.07 -65.61
C LEU A 8 28.22 41.97 -65.88
N HIS A 9 28.69 40.73 -66.06
CA HIS A 9 27.85 39.54 -66.17
C HIS A 9 27.63 38.96 -64.76
N MET A 10 26.39 38.97 -64.26
CA MET A 10 25.99 38.29 -63.03
C MET A 10 25.58 36.84 -63.36
N PRO A 11 26.06 35.80 -62.64
CA PRO A 11 25.57 34.44 -62.84
C PRO A 11 24.17 34.27 -62.25
N ALA A 12 23.28 33.63 -63.01
CA ALA A 12 21.94 33.27 -62.58
C ALA A 12 22.00 32.26 -61.42
N VAL A 13 21.36 32.62 -60.30
CA VAL A 13 21.16 31.73 -59.15
C VAL A 13 20.08 30.72 -59.53
N LEU A 14 20.44 29.44 -59.72
CA LEU A 14 19.45 28.38 -59.86
C LEU A 14 18.67 28.25 -58.54
N SER A 15 17.39 28.63 -58.56
CA SER A 15 16.45 28.38 -57.48
C SER A 15 16.04 26.90 -57.49
N ASN A 16 16.44 26.15 -56.47
CA ASN A 16 15.86 24.83 -56.21
C ASN A 16 14.41 25.01 -55.73
N PRO A 17 13.45 24.22 -56.25
CA PRO A 17 12.07 24.28 -55.77
C PRO A 17 11.99 23.80 -54.31
N PRO A 18 11.09 24.36 -53.48
CA PRO A 18 10.93 23.93 -52.10
C PRO A 18 10.50 22.46 -52.05
N PRO A 19 10.97 21.67 -51.06
CA PRO A 19 10.55 20.29 -50.91
C PRO A 19 9.03 20.26 -50.75
N SER A 20 8.36 19.52 -51.63
CA SER A 20 6.92 19.31 -51.56
C SER A 20 6.59 18.60 -50.25
N VAL A 21 5.99 19.34 -49.31
CA VAL A 21 5.51 18.80 -48.04
C VAL A 21 4.35 17.87 -48.37
N ARG A 22 4.62 16.56 -48.35
CA ARG A 22 3.57 15.55 -48.42
C ARG A 22 2.81 15.61 -47.09
N ASN A 23 1.53 15.96 -47.16
CA ASN A 23 0.63 15.92 -46.01
C ASN A 23 0.31 14.46 -45.68
N ASP A 24 1.23 13.78 -44.98
CA ASP A 24 1.01 12.43 -44.49
C ASP A 24 0.14 12.46 -43.23
N THR A 25 -1.18 12.41 -43.43
CA THR A 25 -2.22 12.27 -42.40
C THR A 25 -1.98 11.06 -41.47
N SER A 26 -1.12 10.12 -41.87
CA SER A 26 -0.72 8.96 -41.05
C SER A 26 0.28 9.32 -39.94
N ILE A 27 1.17 10.30 -40.17
CA ILE A 27 2.20 10.70 -39.21
C ILE A 27 1.58 11.50 -38.05
N THR A 28 0.56 12.30 -38.31
CA THR A 28 -0.14 13.08 -37.28
C THR A 28 -0.91 12.19 -36.30
N GLY A 29 -1.52 11.11 -36.80
CA GLY A 29 -2.19 10.10 -35.97
C GLY A 29 -1.22 9.36 -35.05
N ALA A 30 -0.09 8.91 -35.58
CA ALA A 30 0.96 8.23 -34.81
C ALA A 30 1.56 9.14 -33.73
N LEU A 31 1.87 10.41 -34.06
CA LEU A 31 2.37 11.39 -33.09
C LEU A 31 1.34 11.72 -32.00
N SER A 32 0.04 11.75 -32.32
CA SER A 32 -1.03 11.97 -31.34
C SER A 32 -1.16 10.81 -30.34
N HIS A 33 -0.98 9.57 -30.81
CA HIS A 33 -0.97 8.38 -29.96
C HIS A 33 0.25 8.36 -29.05
N ILE A 34 1.44 8.68 -29.57
CA ILE A 34 2.67 8.80 -28.77
C ILE A 34 2.50 9.88 -27.68
N TYR A 35 1.89 11.02 -28.02
CA TYR A 35 1.66 12.09 -27.04
C TYR A 35 0.61 11.71 -25.98
N ARG A 36 -0.45 11.01 -26.38
CA ARG A 36 -1.46 10.44 -25.46
C ARG A 36 -0.81 9.42 -24.52
N ASP A 37 0.01 8.52 -25.04
CA ASP A 37 0.71 7.51 -24.24
C ASP A 37 1.71 8.17 -23.28
N ALA A 38 2.48 9.17 -23.73
CA ALA A 38 3.38 9.93 -22.86
C ALA A 38 2.62 10.65 -21.72
N ARG A 39 1.45 11.22 -22.02
CA ARG A 39 0.57 11.84 -21.01
C ARG A 39 0.03 10.82 -20.01
N LEU A 40 -0.37 9.64 -20.48
CA LEU A 40 -0.80 8.54 -19.61
C LEU A 40 0.34 8.01 -18.74
N GLN A 41 1.56 7.89 -19.28
CA GLN A 41 2.74 7.49 -18.49
C GLN A 41 3.07 8.54 -17.42
N LYS A 42 3.04 9.83 -17.78
CA LYS A 42 3.25 10.90 -16.80
C LYS A 42 2.15 10.93 -15.73
N ALA A 43 0.91 10.67 -16.12
CA ALA A 43 -0.21 10.56 -15.17
C ALA A 43 -0.04 9.35 -14.23
N ARG A 44 0.49 8.22 -14.70
CA ARG A 44 0.79 7.05 -13.83
C ARG A 44 1.88 7.33 -12.80
N VAL A 45 2.83 8.22 -13.12
CA VAL A 45 3.86 8.65 -12.15
C VAL A 45 3.25 9.56 -11.08
N VAL A 46 2.36 10.47 -11.47
CA VAL A 46 1.77 11.48 -10.56
C VAL A 46 0.62 10.92 -9.72
N PHE A 47 -0.27 10.14 -10.33
CA PHE A 47 -1.49 9.62 -9.70
C PHE A 47 -1.39 8.13 -9.33
N GLY A 48 -0.22 7.52 -9.52
CA GLY A 48 -0.03 6.08 -9.39
C GLY A 48 -0.63 5.30 -10.56
N SER A 49 -0.19 4.05 -10.74
CA SER A 49 -0.87 3.14 -11.66
C SER A 49 -2.10 2.53 -10.95
N ARG A 50 -3.18 2.23 -11.70
CA ARG A 50 -4.32 1.46 -11.15
C ARG A 50 -3.91 0.09 -10.60
N LEU A 51 -2.77 -0.43 -11.06
CA LEU A 51 -2.19 -1.69 -10.61
C LEU A 51 -1.53 -1.53 -9.24
N ALA A 52 -0.80 -0.44 -9.01
CA ALA A 52 -0.23 -0.01 -7.71
C ALA A 52 -1.28 0.46 -6.69
N GLY A 53 -2.54 0.05 -6.87
CA GLY A 53 -3.62 0.28 -5.94
C GLY A 53 -3.64 -0.73 -4.78
N PRO A 54 -4.72 -0.72 -3.97
CA PRO A 54 -4.89 -1.63 -2.84
C PRO A 54 -4.73 -3.12 -3.18
N ALA A 55 -5.04 -3.51 -4.42
CA ALA A 55 -4.94 -4.89 -4.88
C ALA A 55 -3.49 -5.41 -4.99
N GLU A 56 -2.55 -4.60 -5.51
CA GLU A 56 -1.13 -5.02 -5.57
C GLU A 56 -0.51 -5.04 -4.17
N ARG A 57 -0.88 -4.10 -3.30
CA ARG A 57 -0.48 -4.14 -1.89
C ARG A 57 -0.93 -5.44 -1.23
N ARG A 58 -2.19 -5.84 -1.39
CA ARG A 58 -2.71 -7.10 -0.85
C ARG A 58 -1.92 -8.29 -1.38
N ARG A 59 -1.63 -8.33 -2.69
CA ARG A 59 -0.78 -9.38 -3.29
C ARG A 59 0.63 -9.42 -2.71
N ALA A 60 1.24 -8.26 -2.43
CA ALA A 60 2.56 -8.19 -1.80
C ALA A 60 2.52 -8.74 -0.36
N ILE A 61 1.50 -8.37 0.42
CA ILE A 61 1.26 -8.90 1.77
C ILE A 61 1.06 -10.42 1.73
N ASP A 62 0.22 -10.91 0.82
CA ASP A 62 -0.07 -12.34 0.64
C ASP A 62 1.19 -13.10 0.22
N SER A 63 2.04 -12.52 -0.64
CA SER A 63 3.28 -13.16 -1.07
C SER A 63 4.34 -13.27 0.04
N GLN A 64 4.27 -12.40 1.04
CA GLN A 64 5.17 -12.37 2.19
C GLN A 64 4.56 -13.04 3.43
N SER A 65 3.34 -13.58 3.33
CA SER A 65 2.67 -14.21 4.46
C SER A 65 3.27 -15.58 4.79
N THR A 66 3.29 -15.92 6.08
CA THR A 66 3.78 -17.21 6.56
C THR A 66 2.61 -18.02 7.12
N THR A 67 2.53 -19.31 6.77
CA THR A 67 1.50 -20.19 7.31
C THR A 67 1.95 -20.79 8.64
N ILE A 68 1.24 -20.50 9.72
CA ILE A 68 1.50 -21.00 11.07
C ILE A 68 0.25 -21.74 11.56
N HIS A 69 0.36 -23.03 11.89
CA HIS A 69 -0.78 -23.86 12.36
C HIS A 69 -2.04 -23.79 11.47
N GLY A 70 -1.85 -23.70 10.14
CA GLY A 70 -2.94 -23.60 9.16
C GLY A 70 -3.56 -22.21 9.00
N VAL A 71 -3.00 -21.18 9.65
CA VAL A 71 -3.40 -19.78 9.50
C VAL A 71 -2.34 -19.04 8.69
N SER A 72 -2.75 -18.37 7.60
CA SER A 72 -1.89 -17.44 6.87
C SER A 72 -1.74 -16.16 7.69
N VAL A 73 -0.54 -15.90 8.18
CA VAL A 73 -0.20 -14.72 8.97
C VAL A 73 0.58 -13.75 8.08
N PRO A 74 0.09 -12.52 7.87
CA PRO A 74 0.85 -11.53 7.11
C PRO A 74 2.16 -11.15 7.82
N PRO A 75 3.13 -10.53 7.14
CA PRO A 75 4.28 -9.93 7.80
C PRO A 75 3.83 -8.81 8.74
N ARG A 76 4.60 -8.55 9.81
CA ARG A 76 4.33 -7.42 10.70
C ARG A 76 4.53 -6.11 9.93
N PRO A 77 3.53 -5.21 9.89
CA PRO A 77 3.68 -3.91 9.24
C PRO A 77 4.77 -3.07 9.91
N THR A 78 5.52 -2.31 9.11
CA THR A 78 6.52 -1.35 9.58
C THR A 78 5.90 0.03 9.77
N GLU A 79 6.40 0.78 10.74
CA GLU A 79 5.96 2.16 10.99
C GLU A 79 6.20 3.05 9.76
N PRO A 80 5.19 3.79 9.28
CA PRO A 80 5.31 4.66 8.12
C PRO A 80 6.03 5.97 8.45
N ASP A 81 6.89 6.45 7.55
CA ASP A 81 7.71 7.67 7.69
C ASP A 81 7.13 8.89 6.95
N ASN A 82 6.09 8.71 6.16
CA ASN A 82 5.54 9.67 5.20
C ASN A 82 4.27 10.40 5.69
N CYS A 83 4.22 10.76 6.98
CA CYS A 83 3.08 11.48 7.55
C CYS A 83 3.06 12.96 7.14
N CYS A 84 2.09 13.36 6.33
CA CYS A 84 1.93 14.76 5.89
C CYS A 84 1.15 15.64 6.90
N MET A 85 0.55 15.05 7.95
CA MET A 85 -0.29 15.72 8.97
C MET A 85 -1.42 16.61 8.42
N SER A 86 -1.75 16.49 7.13
CA SER A 86 -2.65 17.40 6.39
C SER A 86 -3.96 16.74 5.95
N GLY A 87 -4.24 15.50 6.37
CA GLY A 87 -5.48 14.79 6.05
C GLY A 87 -5.49 14.22 4.64
N CYS A 88 -4.76 13.13 4.39
CA CYS A 88 -4.84 12.40 3.12
C CYS A 88 -6.13 11.57 3.07
N VAL A 89 -6.77 11.51 1.90
CA VAL A 89 -7.96 10.65 1.63
C VAL A 89 -7.75 9.18 2.03
N ASN A 90 -6.50 8.70 1.97
CA ASN A 90 -6.10 7.43 2.57
C ASN A 90 -4.96 7.73 3.55
N CYS A 91 -5.30 7.98 4.81
CA CYS A 91 -4.32 8.22 5.85
C CYS A 91 -3.40 7.00 6.00
N VAL A 92 -2.09 7.21 5.85
CA VAL A 92 -1.11 6.11 5.91
C VAL A 92 -1.12 5.44 7.28
N TRP A 93 -1.30 6.23 8.34
CA TRP A 93 -1.41 5.72 9.71
C TRP A 93 -2.67 4.91 9.94
N ASP A 94 -3.78 5.25 9.29
CA ASP A 94 -4.98 4.42 9.34
C ASP A 94 -4.75 3.07 8.66
N VAL A 95 -4.09 3.07 7.50
CA VAL A 95 -3.78 1.81 6.82
C VAL A 95 -2.80 0.97 7.65
N TYR A 96 -1.78 1.59 8.23
CA TYR A 96 -0.85 0.92 9.16
C TYR A 96 -1.59 0.34 10.37
N ARG A 97 -2.52 1.09 10.98
CA ARG A 97 -3.35 0.58 12.08
C ARG A 97 -4.11 -0.68 11.67
N ASP A 98 -4.84 -0.57 10.56
CA ASP A 98 -5.71 -1.64 10.08
C ASP A 98 -4.88 -2.89 9.73
N ASP A 99 -3.71 -2.72 9.09
CA ASP A 99 -2.77 -3.80 8.77
C ASP A 99 -2.18 -4.44 10.06
N LEU A 100 -1.90 -3.63 11.10
CA LEU A 100 -1.32 -4.11 12.36
C LEU A 100 -2.36 -4.88 13.20
N GLU A 101 -3.61 -4.41 13.20
CA GLU A 101 -4.76 -5.10 13.80
C GLU A 101 -4.99 -6.46 13.10
N GLU A 102 -4.94 -6.50 11.76
CA GLU A 102 -5.06 -7.74 10.99
C GLU A 102 -3.94 -8.73 11.32
N TRP A 103 -2.69 -8.26 11.33
CA TRP A 103 -1.53 -9.06 11.69
C TRP A 103 -1.65 -9.68 13.09
N ALA A 104 -1.97 -8.87 14.10
CA ALA A 104 -2.10 -9.34 15.46
C ALA A 104 -3.24 -10.34 15.62
N GLY A 105 -4.37 -10.11 14.95
CA GLY A 105 -5.50 -11.02 14.91
C GLY A 105 -5.11 -12.39 14.34
N LYS A 106 -4.40 -12.41 13.21
CA LYS A 106 -3.92 -13.63 12.55
C LYS A 106 -2.85 -14.36 13.35
N ARG A 107 -1.92 -13.64 13.98
CA ARG A 107 -0.93 -14.22 14.91
C ARG A 107 -1.62 -14.93 16.06
N ARG A 108 -2.57 -14.26 16.73
CA ARG A 108 -3.31 -14.84 17.84
C ARG A 108 -4.11 -16.07 17.42
N GLU A 109 -4.75 -16.04 16.25
CA GLU A 109 -5.45 -17.21 15.72
C GLU A 109 -4.50 -18.39 15.51
N ALA A 110 -3.32 -18.14 14.93
CA ALA A 110 -2.30 -19.16 14.72
C ALA A 110 -1.80 -19.75 16.06
N ASP A 111 -1.52 -18.89 17.04
CA ASP A 111 -1.05 -19.30 18.37
C ASP A 111 -2.10 -20.13 19.12
N MET A 112 -3.38 -19.71 19.08
CA MET A 112 -4.47 -20.50 19.67
C MET A 112 -4.66 -21.86 19.00
N ARG A 113 -4.54 -21.93 17.67
CA ARG A 113 -4.58 -23.21 16.94
C ARG A 113 -3.39 -24.11 17.32
N GLY A 114 -2.20 -23.52 17.46
CA GLY A 114 -1.01 -24.24 17.93
C GLY A 114 -1.16 -24.77 19.34
N ALA A 115 -1.66 -23.96 20.27
CA ALA A 115 -1.93 -24.34 21.64
C ALA A 115 -2.97 -25.48 21.72
N ARG A 116 -4.06 -25.37 20.97
CA ARG A 116 -5.08 -26.43 20.88
C ARG A 116 -4.51 -27.72 20.31
N ALA A 117 -3.72 -27.64 19.23
CA ALA A 117 -3.10 -28.82 18.64
C ALA A 117 -2.11 -29.51 19.60
N ARG A 118 -1.36 -28.73 20.38
CA ARG A 118 -0.48 -29.27 21.44
C ARG A 118 -1.26 -29.94 22.56
N MET A 119 -2.37 -29.34 23.01
CA MET A 119 -3.24 -29.92 24.03
C MET A 119 -3.85 -31.25 23.54
N GLU A 120 -4.32 -31.30 22.30
CA GLU A 120 -4.87 -32.54 21.70
C GLU A 120 -3.79 -33.62 21.59
N ALA A 121 -2.59 -33.27 21.09
CA ALA A 121 -1.48 -34.22 21.00
C ALA A 121 -0.99 -34.72 22.37
N ALA A 122 -1.09 -33.89 23.41
CA ALA A 122 -0.77 -34.30 24.78
C ALA A 122 -1.81 -35.26 25.36
N LYS A 123 -3.07 -35.14 24.95
CA LYS A 123 -4.18 -36.03 25.37
C LYS A 123 -4.01 -37.47 24.88
N ASP A 124 -3.38 -37.67 23.72
CA ASP A 124 -3.13 -38.99 23.15
C ASP A 124 -1.91 -39.72 23.77
N VAL A 125 -1.05 -39.01 24.51
CA VAL A 125 0.23 -39.54 25.05
C VAL A 125 0.12 -40.03 26.49
N ASP A 126 -0.90 -39.64 27.25
CA ASP A 126 -1.07 -40.08 28.64
C ASP A 126 -2.55 -40.21 29.03
N GLY A 127 -3.09 -41.42 28.83
CA GLY A 127 -4.41 -41.79 29.32
C GLY A 127 -4.37 -42.11 30.81
N SER A 128 -4.27 -41.11 31.69
CA SER A 128 -4.62 -41.22 33.11
C SER A 128 -4.63 -39.86 33.82
N MET A 129 -5.83 -39.39 34.19
CA MET A 129 -6.13 -38.66 35.46
C MET A 129 -5.58 -37.21 35.57
N ASP A 130 -6.31 -36.17 36.01
CA ASP A 130 -7.50 -36.05 36.86
C ASP A 130 -8.38 -34.86 36.43
N ASP A 131 -9.69 -34.98 36.68
CA ASP A 131 -10.74 -33.97 36.46
C ASP A 131 -10.73 -32.90 37.58
N ASP A 132 -9.56 -32.34 37.87
CA ASP A 132 -9.42 -31.19 38.76
C ASP A 132 -9.70 -29.93 37.95
N GLY A 133 -10.99 -29.55 37.92
CA GLY A 133 -11.53 -28.30 37.38
C GLY A 133 -10.98 -27.04 38.07
N GLY A 134 -9.67 -26.85 38.02
CA GLY A 134 -8.94 -25.67 38.46
C GLY A 134 -8.66 -24.77 37.27
N GLY A 135 -9.69 -24.07 36.79
CA GLY A 135 -9.55 -23.00 35.81
C GLY A 135 -8.86 -21.79 36.44
N SER A 136 -7.54 -21.85 36.62
CA SER A 136 -6.76 -20.70 37.04
C SER A 136 -6.74 -19.67 35.91
N GLU A 137 -7.55 -18.64 36.12
CA GLU A 137 -7.48 -17.32 35.50
C GLU A 137 -6.05 -16.89 35.17
N THR A 138 -5.78 -16.79 33.86
CA THR A 138 -4.80 -15.89 33.23
C THR A 138 -3.40 -15.84 33.85
N ASN A 139 -2.57 -16.83 33.50
CA ASN A 139 -1.11 -16.69 33.54
C ASN A 139 -0.53 -16.83 32.13
N TRP A 140 -0.64 -15.76 31.34
CA TRP A 140 0.11 -15.59 30.09
C TRP A 140 1.25 -14.60 30.32
N ASP A 141 2.10 -14.87 31.31
CA ASP A 141 3.30 -14.09 31.54
C ASP A 141 4.50 -14.76 30.85
N GLY A 142 5.32 -13.94 30.18
CA GLY A 142 6.65 -14.35 29.75
C GLY A 142 6.83 -14.76 28.28
N GLY A 143 6.25 -14.01 27.34
CA GLY A 143 6.59 -14.16 25.93
C GLY A 143 6.33 -12.88 25.15
N LYS A 144 7.31 -11.97 25.15
CA LYS A 144 7.30 -10.66 24.48
C LYS A 144 6.88 -10.73 23.01
N ILE A 145 5.57 -10.74 22.75
CA ILE A 145 4.89 -10.35 21.51
C ILE A 145 3.41 -10.10 21.83
N GLY A 146 3.08 -8.85 22.15
CA GLY A 146 1.69 -8.34 22.15
C GLY A 146 0.79 -8.91 23.25
N SER A 147 0.73 -8.19 24.37
CA SER A 147 -0.07 -8.47 25.56
C SER A 147 -1.45 -9.07 25.26
N GLY A 148 -1.71 -10.20 25.94
CA GLY A 148 -3.01 -10.85 26.02
C GLY A 148 -4.07 -9.96 26.66
N GLY A 149 -5.27 -10.08 26.11
CA GLY A 149 -6.48 -9.42 26.60
C GLY A 149 -7.39 -9.16 25.42
N GLY A 150 -8.41 -9.99 25.22
CA GLY A 150 -9.39 -9.88 24.13
C GLY A 150 -10.34 -8.69 24.26
N GLY A 151 -9.87 -7.56 24.76
CA GLY A 151 -10.57 -6.28 24.87
C GLY A 151 -9.67 -5.12 24.43
N GLU A 152 -10.24 -3.92 24.36
CA GLU A 152 -9.57 -2.67 23.91
C GLU A 152 -8.14 -2.49 24.48
N ALA A 153 -7.92 -2.89 25.74
CA ALA A 153 -6.62 -2.81 26.42
C ALA A 153 -5.51 -3.67 25.78
N GLY A 154 -5.84 -4.82 25.18
CA GLY A 154 -4.87 -5.64 24.46
C GLY A 154 -4.41 -4.97 23.17
N MET A 155 -5.29 -4.22 22.50
CA MET A 155 -4.94 -3.41 21.33
C MET A 155 -4.03 -2.22 21.70
N GLU A 156 -4.17 -1.62 22.88
CA GLU A 156 -3.29 -0.53 23.33
C GLU A 156 -1.84 -0.98 23.48
N GLY A 157 -1.62 -2.22 23.92
CA GLY A 157 -0.30 -2.87 23.97
C GLY A 157 0.38 -3.00 22.59
N LEU A 158 -0.40 -3.13 21.52
CA LEU A 158 0.14 -3.21 20.15
C LEU A 158 0.77 -1.88 19.69
N PHE A 159 0.30 -0.76 20.23
CA PHE A 159 0.74 0.59 19.86
C PHE A 159 1.71 1.22 20.87
N GLU A 160 2.23 0.47 21.84
CA GLU A 160 3.14 1.01 22.87
C GLU A 160 4.38 1.72 22.29
N GLY A 161 4.87 1.30 21.12
CA GLY A 161 6.00 1.92 20.42
C GLY A 161 5.64 3.17 19.61
N VAL A 162 4.35 3.46 19.40
CA VAL A 162 3.89 4.62 18.61
C VAL A 162 3.74 5.85 19.54
N PRO A 163 4.24 7.04 19.15
CA PRO A 163 4.11 8.26 19.95
C PRO A 163 2.66 8.55 20.36
N VAL A 164 2.47 8.97 21.62
CA VAL A 164 1.15 9.27 22.22
C VAL A 164 0.26 10.15 21.34
N GLY A 165 0.82 11.17 20.68
CA GLY A 165 0.07 12.07 19.81
C GLY A 165 -0.48 11.38 18.56
N ILE A 166 0.26 10.44 17.99
CA ILE A 166 -0.18 9.66 16.83
C ILE A 166 -1.23 8.64 17.27
N ARG A 167 -1.11 8.06 18.47
CA ARG A 167 -2.13 7.15 19.02
C ARG A 167 -3.48 7.84 19.25
N GLU A 168 -3.47 9.03 19.83
CA GLU A 168 -4.71 9.80 20.03
C GLU A 168 -5.32 10.20 18.68
N PHE A 169 -4.49 10.59 17.71
CA PHE A 169 -4.96 10.84 16.35
C PHE A 169 -5.61 9.58 15.73
N MET A 170 -4.98 8.41 15.86
CA MET A 170 -5.54 7.14 15.37
C MET A 170 -6.87 6.78 16.05
N ARG A 171 -7.02 7.10 17.34
CA ARG A 171 -8.27 6.91 18.08
C ARG A 171 -9.36 7.85 17.56
N THR A 172 -9.03 9.12 17.33
CA THR A 172 -10.00 10.10 16.81
C THR A 172 -10.42 9.80 15.38
N GLU A 173 -9.50 9.41 14.50
CA GLU A 173 -9.78 9.04 13.11
C GLU A 173 -10.66 7.80 13.03
N LYS A 174 -10.37 6.75 13.83
CA LYS A 174 -11.21 5.55 13.93
C LYS A 174 -12.63 5.91 14.34
N ARG A 175 -12.78 6.74 15.37
CA ARG A 175 -14.08 7.22 15.85
C ARG A 175 -14.82 8.07 14.83
N LEU A 176 -14.10 8.87 14.04
CA LEU A 176 -14.68 9.70 12.99
C LEU A 176 -15.18 8.82 11.83
N LYS A 177 -14.37 7.87 11.37
CA LYS A 177 -14.71 6.91 10.31
C LYS A 177 -15.92 6.04 10.67
N GLU A 178 -16.00 5.57 11.92
CA GLU A 178 -17.16 4.82 12.41
C GLU A 178 -18.45 5.66 12.41
N ARG A 179 -18.34 6.93 12.79
CA ARG A 179 -19.47 7.88 12.75
C ARG A 179 -19.95 8.11 11.32
N HIS A 180 -19.04 8.38 10.40
CA HIS A 180 -19.37 8.55 8.98
C HIS A 180 -19.99 7.30 8.36
N LYS A 181 -19.47 6.11 8.72
CA LYS A 181 -20.07 4.82 8.32
C LYS A 181 -21.50 4.65 8.84
N ARG A 182 -21.78 5.08 10.08
CA ARG A 182 -23.12 5.04 10.68
C ARG A 182 -24.08 6.05 10.07
N GLU A 183 -23.59 7.24 9.75
CA GLU A 183 -24.37 8.35 9.19
C GLU A 183 -24.49 8.28 7.66
N GLY A 184 -23.80 7.34 7.01
CA GLY A 184 -23.80 7.17 5.55
C GLY A 184 -23.13 8.32 4.80
N THR A 185 -22.36 9.15 5.48
CA THR A 185 -21.69 10.31 4.89
C THR A 185 -20.32 9.90 4.34
N LEU A 186 -19.97 10.34 3.14
CA LEU A 186 -18.71 9.99 2.45
C LEU A 186 -17.50 10.84 2.93
N GLY A 187 -17.56 11.38 4.14
CA GLY A 187 -16.47 12.15 4.73
C GLY A 187 -15.57 11.24 5.56
N GLY A 188 -14.26 11.39 5.42
CA GLY A 188 -13.22 10.69 6.15
C GLY A 188 -11.92 11.36 5.77
#